data_AF-A0A966VZK7-F1
#
_entry.id   AF-A0A966VZK7-F1
#
_cell.length_a   1.000
_cell.length_b   1.000
_cell.length_c   1.000
_cell.angle_alpha   90.00
_cell.angle_beta   90.00
_cell.angle_gamma   90.00
#
_symmetry.space_group_name_H-M   'P 1'
#
loop_
_entity.id
_entity.type
_entity.pdbx_description
1 polymer ?
#
loop_
_entity_poly.entity_id
_entity_poly.type
_entity_poly.pdbx_seq_one_letter_code
_entity_poly.pdbx_strand_id
1 'polypeptide(L)'
;RDEGISLNEMAVLYRSHFHALELQLELTRRNIPFSITSGIRFFEQAHVKDVAAYLKLVHNPRDEISFKRLARMMPGVGGKSADKLWQKFNAEWQVVNGEAAARSPGFSRQDAPPAEAGTPSPAQTAILPLPPGEGRGEGERLAKSLARISSSVPKKTAAAWAQFTATIGQLCAPEVRAKTDAMIRLVLEAGYEDYLKATYPNFRNRLEDLDQLAAFSRQFQTVEDFLTQLALLTNVEAEDDKPREDDHEKIRLSSIHQAKGLEFRVVFVIMLCDGLFPSSRSIDSVEGEEEERRLFYVAVTRAKDELYLSHPLMRFIQGGGDAMQQPSRFLAEIPVELREEWNLRPQAPATDFSDMGEATEDSPF
;
A
#
# COMPACT_ATOMS: atom_id res chain seq x y z
N ARG A 1 0.28 -10.64 -25.92
CA ARG A 1 -0.99 -11.17 -26.48
C ARG A 1 -0.94 -11.25 -27.99
N ASP A 2 -0.40 -10.22 -28.66
CA ASP A 2 -0.31 -10.18 -30.13
C ASP A 2 0.57 -11.29 -30.73
N GLU A 3 1.52 -11.82 -29.96
CA GLU A 3 2.38 -12.96 -30.33
C GLU A 3 1.84 -14.33 -29.88
N GLY A 4 0.65 -14.39 -29.29
CA GLY A 4 -0.02 -15.65 -28.94
C GLY A 4 0.51 -16.39 -27.69
N ILE A 5 1.43 -15.81 -26.92
CA ILE A 5 1.91 -16.40 -25.65
C ILE A 5 0.86 -16.19 -24.55
N SER A 6 0.52 -17.27 -23.85
CA SER A 6 -0.42 -17.29 -22.72
C SER A 6 0.13 -16.52 -21.52
N LEU A 7 -0.71 -15.77 -20.80
CA LEU A 7 -0.25 -15.06 -19.58
C LEU A 7 0.24 -16.04 -18.49
N ASN A 8 -0.29 -17.26 -18.46
CA ASN A 8 0.13 -18.30 -17.51
C ASN A 8 1.59 -18.73 -17.69
N GLU A 9 2.16 -18.50 -18.88
CA GLU A 9 3.55 -18.82 -19.20
C GLU A 9 4.50 -17.63 -18.95
N MET A 10 3.98 -16.52 -18.41
CA MET A 10 4.72 -15.30 -18.13
C MET A 10 4.87 -15.06 -16.63
N ALA A 11 6.05 -14.61 -16.21
CA ALA A 11 6.29 -14.17 -14.84
C ALA A 11 7.01 -12.82 -14.76
N VAL A 12 6.66 -12.05 -13.74
CA VAL A 12 7.38 -10.85 -13.32
C VAL A 12 8.03 -11.12 -11.98
N LEU A 13 9.36 -11.05 -11.95
CA LEU A 13 10.20 -11.31 -10.80
C LEU A 13 10.76 -10.01 -10.24
N TYR A 14 10.72 -9.88 -8.92
CA TYR A 14 11.21 -8.70 -8.21
C TYR A 14 11.97 -9.07 -6.94
N ARG A 15 12.88 -8.20 -6.53
CA ARG A 15 13.68 -8.37 -5.31
C ARG A 15 12.88 -8.20 -4.03
N SER A 16 11.93 -7.25 -4.01
CA SER A 16 11.04 -6.97 -2.89
C SER A 16 9.61 -6.75 -3.36
N HIS A 17 8.62 -7.14 -2.55
CA HIS A 17 7.20 -7.07 -2.92
C HIS A 17 6.74 -5.65 -3.29
N PHE A 18 7.31 -4.61 -2.67
CA PHE A 18 6.91 -3.23 -2.96
C PHE A 18 7.25 -2.80 -4.40
N HIS A 19 8.26 -3.42 -5.04
CA HIS A 19 8.61 -3.14 -6.45
C HIS A 19 7.45 -3.46 -7.40
N ALA A 20 6.54 -4.34 -7.00
CA ALA A 20 5.41 -4.75 -7.81
C ALA A 20 4.16 -3.87 -7.63
N LEU A 21 4.12 -2.93 -6.69
CA LEU A 21 2.90 -2.18 -6.37
C LEU A 21 2.41 -1.31 -7.54
N GLU A 22 3.32 -0.58 -8.17
CA GLU A 22 2.99 0.23 -9.37
C GLU A 22 2.58 -0.65 -10.54
N LEU A 23 3.25 -1.80 -10.70
CA LEU A 23 2.89 -2.75 -11.74
C LEU A 23 1.50 -3.35 -11.50
N GLN A 24 1.17 -3.71 -10.26
CA GLN A 24 -0.17 -4.19 -9.90
C GLN A 24 -1.23 -3.15 -10.25
N LEU A 25 -1.00 -1.87 -9.89
CA LEU A 25 -1.88 -0.76 -10.24
C LEU A 25 -2.11 -0.69 -11.76
N GLU A 26 -1.02 -0.73 -12.55
CA GLU A 26 -1.10 -0.65 -14.01
C GLU A 26 -1.76 -1.87 -14.64
N LEU A 27 -1.48 -3.08 -14.15
CA LEU A 27 -2.13 -4.31 -14.61
C LEU A 27 -3.63 -4.27 -14.31
N THR A 28 -4.03 -3.85 -13.10
CA THR A 28 -5.44 -3.64 -12.74
C THR A 28 -6.09 -2.59 -13.66
N ARG A 29 -5.43 -1.44 -13.86
CA ARG A 29 -5.94 -0.36 -14.74
C ARG A 29 -6.16 -0.81 -16.17
N ARG A 30 -5.32 -1.71 -16.67
CA ARG A 30 -5.40 -2.28 -18.02
C ARG A 30 -6.25 -3.55 -18.10
N ASN A 31 -6.88 -3.97 -17.00
CA ASN A 31 -7.62 -5.23 -16.90
C ASN A 31 -6.78 -6.45 -17.32
N ILE A 32 -5.49 -6.46 -17.00
CA ILE A 32 -4.60 -7.61 -17.22
C ILE A 32 -4.64 -8.47 -15.94
N PRO A 33 -5.17 -9.70 -16.01
CA PRO A 33 -5.27 -10.58 -14.85
C PRO A 33 -3.89 -10.99 -14.35
N PHE A 34 -3.69 -10.98 -13.05
CA PHE A 34 -2.44 -11.39 -12.43
C PHE A 34 -2.65 -12.17 -11.14
N SER A 35 -1.62 -12.94 -10.76
CA SER A 35 -1.53 -13.66 -9.48
C SER A 35 -0.28 -13.21 -8.73
N ILE A 36 -0.32 -13.18 -7.39
CA ILE A 36 0.82 -12.80 -6.56
C ILE A 36 1.24 -14.00 -5.72
N THR A 37 2.43 -14.51 -6.00
CA THR A 37 3.07 -15.52 -5.15
C THR A 37 3.89 -14.80 -4.08
N SER A 38 3.22 -14.52 -2.98
CA SER A 38 3.82 -13.93 -1.79
C SER A 38 3.60 -14.86 -0.59
N GLY A 39 4.42 -14.71 0.44
CA GLY A 39 4.06 -15.17 1.77
C GLY A 39 2.88 -14.34 2.30
N ILE A 40 3.09 -13.55 3.35
CA ILE A 40 2.07 -12.59 3.78
C ILE A 40 1.97 -11.49 2.72
N ARG A 41 0.78 -11.33 2.14
CA ARG A 41 0.39 -10.23 1.24
C ARG A 41 0.86 -8.86 1.76
N PHE A 42 1.32 -7.97 0.88
CA PHE A 42 1.97 -6.72 1.33
C PHE A 42 1.03 -5.87 2.17
N PHE A 43 -0.22 -5.71 1.72
CA PHE A 43 -1.25 -4.96 2.44
C PHE A 43 -1.80 -5.71 3.67
N GLU A 44 -1.44 -6.98 3.83
CA GLU A 44 -1.79 -7.75 5.01
C GLU A 44 -0.75 -7.71 6.13
N GLN A 45 0.45 -7.22 5.82
CA GLN A 45 1.52 -7.11 6.80
C GLN A 45 1.07 -6.23 7.97
N ALA A 46 1.41 -6.67 9.18
CA ALA A 46 0.95 -6.01 10.40
C ALA A 46 1.29 -4.51 10.43
N HIS A 47 2.48 -4.14 9.97
CA HIS A 47 2.96 -2.76 10.00
C HIS A 47 2.24 -1.87 8.99
N VAL A 48 1.95 -2.39 7.78
CA VAL A 48 1.12 -1.70 6.78
C VAL A 48 -0.29 -1.48 7.31
N LYS A 49 -0.91 -2.52 7.91
CA LYS A 49 -2.24 -2.42 8.52
C LYS A 49 -2.30 -1.45 9.71
N ASP A 50 -1.24 -1.35 10.50
CA ASP A 50 -1.17 -0.41 11.63
C ASP A 50 -1.16 1.04 11.14
N VAL A 51 -0.31 1.37 10.17
CA VAL A 51 -0.26 2.72 9.58
C VAL A 51 -1.56 3.04 8.84
N ALA A 52 -2.10 2.09 8.05
CA ALA A 52 -3.38 2.28 7.38
C ALA A 52 -4.53 2.53 8.38
N ALA A 53 -4.49 1.92 9.57
CA ALA A 53 -5.48 2.16 10.61
C ALA A 53 -5.45 3.61 11.15
N TYR A 54 -4.26 4.24 11.26
CA TYR A 54 -4.17 5.67 11.59
C TYR A 54 -4.86 6.52 10.54
N LEU A 55 -4.56 6.28 9.26
CA LEU A 55 -5.15 7.04 8.15
C LEU A 55 -6.67 6.85 8.07
N LYS A 56 -7.13 5.60 8.22
CA LYS A 56 -8.57 5.26 8.25
C LYS A 56 -9.29 5.92 9.40
N LEU A 57 -8.72 5.95 10.61
CA LEU A 57 -9.36 6.60 11.76
C LEU A 57 -9.44 8.12 11.60
N VAL A 58 -8.41 8.74 11.00
CA VAL A 58 -8.40 10.18 10.72
C VAL A 58 -9.38 10.54 9.60
N HIS A 59 -9.50 9.69 8.57
CA HIS A 59 -10.46 9.87 7.48
C HIS A 59 -11.90 9.58 7.93
N ASN A 60 -12.12 8.48 8.67
CA ASN A 60 -13.39 8.05 9.23
C ASN A 60 -13.25 7.76 10.75
N PRO A 61 -13.59 8.73 11.61
CA PRO A 61 -13.62 8.55 13.06
C PRO A 61 -14.49 7.40 13.56
N ARG A 62 -15.44 6.91 12.75
CA ARG A 62 -16.35 5.82 13.12
C ARG A 62 -15.79 4.43 12.79
N ASP A 63 -14.56 4.33 12.30
CA ASP A 63 -13.91 3.04 12.03
C ASP A 63 -13.51 2.33 13.34
N GLU A 64 -14.43 1.50 13.83
CA GLU A 64 -14.27 0.66 15.02
C GLU A 64 -13.07 -0.30 14.91
N ILE A 65 -12.85 -0.85 13.71
CA ILE A 65 -11.82 -1.87 13.48
C ILE A 65 -10.44 -1.22 13.60
N SER A 66 -10.25 -0.09 12.93
CA SER A 66 -9.01 0.69 12.98
C SER A 66 -8.75 1.23 14.39
N PHE A 67 -9.76 1.78 15.06
CA PHE A 67 -9.63 2.23 16.45
C PHE A 67 -9.17 1.09 17.38
N LYS A 68 -9.85 -0.06 17.35
CA LYS A 68 -9.51 -1.20 18.22
C LYS A 68 -8.14 -1.77 17.90
N ARG A 69 -7.74 -1.79 16.63
CA ARG A 69 -6.40 -2.20 16.22
C ARG A 69 -5.35 -1.32 16.90
N LEU A 70 -5.49 0.00 16.81
CA LEU A 70 -4.56 0.96 17.38
C LEU A 70 -4.53 0.90 18.92
N ALA A 71 -5.71 0.83 19.55
CA ALA A 71 -5.82 0.74 21.01
C ALA A 71 -5.11 -0.51 21.56
N ARG A 72 -5.18 -1.65 20.86
CA ARG A 72 -4.56 -2.93 21.27
C ARG A 72 -3.03 -2.93 21.20
N MET A 73 -2.42 -1.99 20.48
CA MET A 73 -0.95 -1.84 20.48
C MET A 73 -0.45 -1.20 21.79
N MET A 74 -1.34 -0.54 22.55
CA MET A 74 -0.97 0.16 23.76
C MET A 74 -0.82 -0.81 24.95
N PRO A 75 0.13 -0.55 25.87
CA PRO A 75 0.40 -1.44 26.99
C PRO A 75 -0.83 -1.59 27.90
N GLY A 76 -1.24 -2.84 28.15
CA GLY A 76 -2.35 -3.17 29.05
C GLY A 76 -3.75 -3.12 28.43
N VAL A 77 -3.86 -2.94 27.11
CA VAL A 77 -5.15 -2.93 26.39
C VAL A 77 -5.36 -4.26 25.65
N GLY A 78 -6.22 -5.12 26.20
CA GLY A 78 -6.73 -6.31 25.52
C GLY A 78 -8.02 -6.04 24.75
N GLY A 79 -8.60 -7.07 24.12
CA GLY A 79 -9.84 -6.95 23.32
C GLY A 79 -11.00 -6.29 24.09
N LYS A 80 -11.34 -6.80 25.28
CA LYS A 80 -12.40 -6.23 26.14
C LYS A 80 -12.13 -4.78 26.55
N SER A 81 -10.87 -4.41 26.76
CA SER A 81 -10.50 -3.03 27.11
C SER A 81 -10.67 -2.11 25.91
N ALA A 82 -10.26 -2.56 24.71
CA ALA A 82 -10.46 -1.84 23.46
C ALA A 82 -11.96 -1.63 23.15
N ASP A 83 -12.80 -2.63 23.38
CA ASP A 83 -14.26 -2.52 23.22
C ASP A 83 -14.86 -1.44 24.13
N LYS A 84 -14.45 -1.42 25.40
CA LYS A 84 -14.91 -0.41 26.38
C LYS A 84 -14.44 1.00 26.00
N LEU A 85 -13.21 1.13 25.54
CA LEU A 85 -12.68 2.42 25.08
C LEU A 85 -13.43 2.90 23.83
N TRP A 86 -13.74 2.00 22.90
CA TRP A 86 -14.53 2.31 21.71
C TRP A 86 -15.93 2.80 22.06
N GLN A 87 -16.65 2.09 22.93
CA GLN A 87 -18.00 2.49 23.34
C GLN A 87 -18.01 3.89 23.95
N LYS A 88 -17.03 4.21 24.81
CA LYS A 88 -16.89 5.54 25.41
C LYS A 88 -16.53 6.61 24.39
N PHE A 89 -15.58 6.30 23.50
CA PHE A 89 -15.20 7.20 22.42
C PHE A 89 -16.38 7.50 21.49
N ASN A 90 -17.12 6.49 21.05
CA ASN A 90 -18.24 6.64 20.15
C ASN A 90 -19.39 7.45 20.79
N ALA A 91 -19.67 7.22 22.07
CA ALA A 91 -20.64 8.03 22.82
C ALA A 91 -20.20 9.51 22.90
N GLU A 92 -18.93 9.78 23.20
CA GLU A 92 -18.38 11.13 23.23
C GLU A 92 -18.40 11.79 21.84
N TRP A 93 -18.05 11.03 20.80
CA TRP A 93 -18.05 11.47 19.41
C TRP A 93 -19.44 11.91 18.93
N GLN A 94 -20.48 11.17 19.31
CA GLN A 94 -21.88 11.54 19.04
C GLN A 94 -22.28 12.83 19.73
N VAL A 95 -21.88 13.01 21.01
CA VAL A 95 -22.15 14.24 21.77
C VAL A 95 -21.47 15.46 21.13
N VAL A 96 -20.19 15.32 20.74
CA VAL A 96 -19.41 16.42 20.14
C VAL A 96 -19.94 16.83 18.77
N ASN A 97 -20.50 15.90 18.00
CA ASN A 97 -21.03 16.19 16.66
C ASN A 97 -22.53 16.47 16.63
N GLY A 98 -23.19 16.62 17.80
CA GLY A 98 -24.61 16.96 17.86
C GLY A 98 -25.54 15.84 17.39
N GLU A 99 -25.05 14.62 17.23
CA GLU A 99 -25.84 13.42 16.96
C GLU A 99 -26.47 12.91 18.27
N ALA A 100 -27.24 13.76 18.93
CA ALA A 100 -28.04 13.34 20.06
C ALA A 100 -29.22 12.48 19.55
N ALA A 101 -29.06 11.16 19.66
CA ALA A 101 -30.16 10.18 19.71
C ALA A 101 -31.13 10.14 18.50
N ALA A 102 -30.64 9.79 17.30
CA ALA A 102 -31.47 8.97 16.42
C ALA A 102 -31.42 7.53 16.95
N ARG A 103 -32.45 7.15 17.72
CA ARG A 103 -32.67 5.76 18.15
C ARG A 103 -32.47 4.83 16.95
N SER A 104 -31.62 3.82 17.09
CA SER A 104 -31.73 2.61 16.26
C SER A 104 -33.19 2.16 16.34
N PRO A 105 -33.93 1.99 15.22
CA PRO A 105 -35.13 1.18 15.27
C PRO A 105 -34.64 -0.20 15.70
N GLY A 106 -35.04 -0.64 16.89
CA GLY A 106 -34.81 -2.01 17.30
C GLY A 106 -35.41 -2.91 16.22
N PHE A 107 -34.57 -3.75 15.61
CA PHE A 107 -35.07 -4.84 14.79
C PHE A 107 -35.82 -5.80 15.74
N SER A 108 -37.12 -5.60 15.87
CA SER A 108 -38.02 -6.55 16.51
C SER A 108 -38.01 -7.84 15.70
N ARG A 109 -37.70 -8.94 16.39
CA ARG A 109 -37.42 -10.26 15.83
C ARG A 109 -38.68 -11.02 15.40
N GLN A 110 -39.67 -10.36 14.80
CA GLN A 110 -40.98 -10.99 14.52
C GLN A 110 -41.46 -11.01 13.08
N ASP A 111 -40.82 -10.33 12.13
CA ASP A 111 -41.21 -10.44 10.71
C ASP A 111 -40.02 -10.91 9.86
N ALA A 112 -39.72 -12.21 9.93
CA ALA A 112 -38.82 -12.87 8.98
C ALA A 112 -39.67 -13.75 8.03
N PRO A 113 -39.60 -13.57 6.70
CA PRO A 113 -40.15 -14.53 5.75
C PRO A 113 -39.35 -15.85 5.80
N PRO A 114 -39.95 -17.00 5.43
CA PRO A 114 -39.34 -18.30 5.63
C PRO A 114 -38.09 -18.49 4.77
N ALA A 115 -37.08 -19.12 5.38
CA ALA A 115 -35.79 -19.39 4.79
C ALA A 115 -35.87 -20.41 3.64
N GLU A 116 -35.41 -20.03 2.45
CA GLU A 116 -34.95 -20.98 1.44
C GLU A 116 -33.46 -21.28 1.65
N ALA A 117 -33.13 -22.56 1.62
CA ALA A 117 -31.84 -23.12 1.98
C ALA A 117 -30.78 -22.79 0.91
N GLY A 118 -29.86 -21.89 1.25
CA GLY A 118 -28.59 -21.69 0.58
C GLY A 118 -27.51 -21.48 1.65
N THR A 119 -26.45 -22.28 1.59
CA THR A 119 -25.33 -22.27 2.54
C THR A 119 -24.68 -20.88 2.67
N PRO A 120 -24.37 -20.40 3.89
CA PRO A 120 -23.77 -19.07 4.06
C PRO A 120 -22.26 -19.09 3.77
N SER A 121 -21.85 -18.27 2.81
CA SER A 121 -20.45 -17.90 2.54
C SER A 121 -19.99 -16.82 3.55
N PRO A 122 -18.79 -16.91 4.15
CA PRO A 122 -18.36 -15.96 5.17
C PRO A 122 -17.82 -14.65 4.59
N ALA A 123 -18.31 -13.54 5.15
CA ALA A 123 -17.70 -12.20 5.20
C ALA A 123 -17.44 -11.47 3.87
N GLN A 124 -18.48 -10.89 3.29
CA GLN A 124 -18.36 -9.74 2.39
C GLN A 124 -18.19 -8.47 3.23
N THR A 125 -16.99 -7.89 3.21
CA THR A 125 -16.75 -6.55 3.76
C THR A 125 -17.28 -5.56 2.74
N ALA A 126 -18.56 -5.19 2.86
CA ALA A 126 -19.13 -4.11 2.07
C ALA A 126 -18.56 -2.78 2.57
N ILE A 127 -17.56 -2.25 1.85
CA ILE A 127 -17.16 -0.86 1.98
C ILE A 127 -18.26 -0.06 1.27
N LEU A 128 -19.18 0.53 2.05
CA LEU A 128 -20.11 1.52 1.53
C LEU A 128 -19.33 2.77 1.09
N PRO A 129 -19.71 3.44 -0.01
CA PRO A 129 -19.17 4.75 -0.34
C PRO A 129 -19.60 5.71 0.78
N LEU A 130 -18.63 6.30 1.47
CA LEU A 130 -18.88 7.27 2.52
C LEU A 130 -18.98 8.67 1.90
N PRO A 131 -19.89 9.54 2.40
CA PRO A 131 -20.01 10.89 1.90
C PRO A 131 -18.74 11.71 2.20
N PRO A 132 -18.34 12.65 1.33
CA PRO A 132 -17.17 13.48 1.55
C PRO A 132 -17.35 14.33 2.81
N GLY A 133 -16.50 14.11 3.82
CA GLY A 133 -16.52 14.88 5.07
C GLY A 133 -16.15 16.34 4.83
N GLU A 134 -17.03 17.26 5.25
CA GLU A 134 -16.80 18.71 5.17
C GLU A 134 -15.64 19.12 6.09
N GLY A 135 -14.45 19.13 5.50
CA GLY A 135 -13.18 19.40 6.16
C GLY A 135 -13.01 20.87 6.55
N ARG A 136 -13.09 21.13 7.86
CA ARG A 136 -12.28 22.14 8.57
C ARG A 136 -12.35 22.02 10.10
N GLY A 137 -13.33 21.28 10.65
CA GLY A 137 -13.50 21.12 12.11
C GLY A 137 -13.49 19.67 12.63
N GLU A 138 -13.67 18.66 11.78
CA GLU A 138 -13.81 17.26 12.23
C GLU A 138 -12.53 16.70 12.87
N GLY A 139 -11.37 17.05 12.34
CA GLY A 139 -10.09 16.58 12.87
C GLY A 139 -9.79 17.14 14.27
N GLU A 140 -10.10 18.41 14.51
CA GLU A 140 -9.95 19.01 15.84
C GLU A 140 -10.95 18.41 16.84
N ARG A 141 -12.16 18.08 16.39
CA ARG A 141 -13.14 17.35 17.20
C ARG A 141 -12.65 15.95 17.54
N LEU A 142 -11.96 15.25 16.62
CA LEU A 142 -11.48 13.87 16.83
C LEU A 142 -10.47 13.82 17.98
N ALA A 143 -9.44 14.65 17.91
CA ALA A 143 -8.43 14.74 18.97
C ALA A 143 -9.06 15.17 20.31
N LYS A 144 -10.01 16.10 20.31
CA LYS A 144 -10.74 16.52 21.52
C LYS A 144 -11.54 15.37 22.13
N SER A 145 -12.27 14.59 21.33
CA SER A 145 -13.04 13.44 21.82
C SER A 145 -12.13 12.35 22.41
N LEU A 146 -10.98 12.07 21.77
CA LEU A 146 -9.97 11.16 22.31
C LEU A 146 -9.37 11.66 23.64
N ALA A 147 -9.13 12.97 23.77
CA ALA A 147 -8.62 13.57 25.00
C ALA A 147 -9.62 13.47 26.16
N ARG A 148 -10.92 13.62 25.89
CA ARG A 148 -11.98 13.57 26.92
C ARG A 148 -12.15 12.19 27.54
N ILE A 149 -11.92 11.13 26.77
CA ILE A 149 -12.01 9.75 27.30
C ILE A 149 -10.74 9.30 28.04
N SER A 150 -9.70 10.15 28.16
CA SER A 150 -8.45 9.83 28.87
C SER A 150 -8.66 9.35 30.32
N SER A 151 -9.68 9.86 31.01
CA SER A 151 -10.08 9.44 32.36
C SER A 151 -10.50 7.97 32.45
N SER A 152 -10.89 7.38 31.33
CA SER A 152 -11.37 6.00 31.21
C SER A 152 -10.28 5.02 30.79
N VAL A 153 -9.08 5.51 30.52
CA VAL A 153 -7.93 4.75 30.07
C VAL A 153 -7.22 4.14 31.29
N PRO A 154 -6.77 2.87 31.24
CA PRO A 154 -6.00 2.28 32.33
C PRO A 154 -4.74 3.10 32.65
N LYS A 155 -4.36 3.21 33.94
CA LYS A 155 -3.18 4.00 34.36
C LYS A 155 -1.89 3.63 33.62
N LYS A 156 -1.68 2.33 33.34
CA LYS A 156 -0.52 1.81 32.59
C LYS A 156 -0.49 2.28 31.12
N THR A 157 -1.64 2.67 30.57
CA THR A 157 -1.83 3.06 29.17
C THR A 157 -1.84 4.58 29.00
N ALA A 158 -1.95 5.37 30.08
CA ALA A 158 -2.17 6.81 30.02
C ALA A 158 -1.13 7.59 29.18
N ALA A 159 0.16 7.27 29.32
CA ALA A 159 1.23 7.91 28.55
C ALA A 159 1.10 7.61 27.04
N ALA A 160 0.92 6.33 26.68
CA ALA A 160 0.73 5.91 25.29
C ALA A 160 -0.55 6.50 24.68
N TRP A 161 -1.62 6.64 25.47
CA TRP A 161 -2.87 7.27 25.03
C TRP A 161 -2.71 8.77 24.78
N ALA A 162 -1.96 9.47 25.63
CA ALA A 162 -1.66 10.89 25.43
C ALA A 162 -0.85 11.12 24.15
N GLN A 163 0.19 10.31 23.92
CA GLN A 163 0.97 10.32 22.68
C GLN A 163 0.09 10.04 21.47
N PHE A 164 -0.72 8.97 21.50
CA PHE A 164 -1.66 8.64 20.44
C PHE A 164 -2.64 9.79 20.13
N THR A 165 -3.21 10.42 21.16
CA THR A 165 -4.13 11.55 20.99
C THR A 165 -3.42 12.75 20.34
N ALA A 166 -2.17 13.01 20.73
CA ALA A 166 -1.35 14.07 20.13
C ALA A 166 -1.03 13.77 18.66
N THR A 167 -0.63 12.54 18.33
CA THR A 167 -0.38 12.09 16.94
C THR A 167 -1.62 12.25 16.08
N ILE A 168 -2.80 11.82 16.56
CA ILE A 168 -4.07 12.01 15.82
C ILE A 168 -4.36 13.51 15.62
N GLY A 169 -4.13 14.35 16.63
CA GLY A 169 -4.27 15.80 16.50
C GLY A 169 -3.36 16.39 15.42
N GLN A 170 -2.10 15.97 15.36
CA GLN A 170 -1.15 16.41 14.34
C GLN A 170 -1.51 15.89 12.94
N LEU A 171 -1.98 14.63 12.82
CA LEU A 171 -2.47 14.07 11.56
C LEU A 171 -3.70 14.80 11.01
N CYS A 172 -4.49 15.37 11.90
CA CYS A 172 -5.66 16.18 11.55
C CYS A 172 -5.32 17.61 11.13
N ALA A 173 -4.08 18.07 11.31
CA ALA A 173 -3.67 19.40 10.89
C ALA A 173 -3.79 19.54 9.36
N PRO A 174 -4.36 20.64 8.82
CA PRO A 174 -4.64 20.78 7.40
C PRO A 174 -3.44 20.53 6.48
N GLU A 175 -2.27 21.00 6.89
CA GLU A 175 -1.00 20.88 6.17
C GLU A 175 -0.50 19.43 6.08
N VAL A 176 -0.80 18.61 7.09
CA VAL A 176 -0.43 17.18 7.12
C VAL A 176 -1.50 16.36 6.39
N ARG A 177 -2.78 16.60 6.70
CA ARG A 177 -3.92 15.88 6.12
C ARG A 177 -4.01 16.03 4.59
N ALA A 178 -3.50 17.13 4.05
CA ALA A 178 -3.44 17.36 2.61
C ALA A 178 -2.48 16.40 1.86
N LYS A 179 -1.58 15.70 2.58
CA LYS A 179 -0.54 14.87 1.98
C LYS A 179 -0.44 13.52 2.69
N THR A 180 -0.88 12.45 2.02
CA THR A 180 -0.85 11.10 2.59
C THR A 180 0.55 10.64 2.99
N ASP A 181 1.58 11.01 2.21
CA ASP A 181 2.97 10.66 2.53
C ASP A 181 3.45 11.35 3.80
N ALA A 182 3.05 12.60 4.03
CA ALA A 182 3.33 13.33 5.27
C ALA A 182 2.63 12.69 6.47
N MET A 183 1.39 12.23 6.31
CA MET A 183 0.67 11.51 7.38
C MET A 183 1.38 10.22 7.77
N ILE A 184 1.81 9.40 6.79
CA ILE A 184 2.53 8.15 7.06
C ILE A 184 3.82 8.43 7.82
N ARG A 185 4.62 9.40 7.37
CA ARG A 185 5.88 9.78 8.06
C ARG A 185 5.65 10.27 9.47
N LEU A 186 4.63 11.11 9.68
CA LEU A 186 4.28 11.59 11.00
C LEU A 186 3.95 10.44 11.96
N VAL A 187 3.26 9.40 11.49
CA VAL A 187 3.00 8.20 12.31
C VAL A 187 4.31 7.50 12.71
N LEU A 188 5.27 7.39 11.80
CA LEU A 188 6.58 6.78 12.07
C LEU A 188 7.35 7.59 13.11
N GLU A 189 7.52 8.89 12.85
CA GLU A 189 8.28 9.84 13.68
C GLU A 189 7.64 10.05 15.05
N ALA A 190 6.31 10.00 15.14
CA ALA A 190 5.60 10.19 16.40
C ALA A 190 5.71 9.00 17.36
N GLY A 191 6.38 7.90 16.98
CA GLY A 191 6.74 6.80 17.88
C GLY A 191 6.49 5.39 17.36
N TYR A 192 5.91 5.23 16.15
CA TYR A 192 5.73 3.90 15.58
C TYR A 192 7.06 3.25 15.19
N GLU A 193 8.07 4.05 14.81
CA GLU A 193 9.43 3.54 14.57
C GLU A 193 10.03 2.89 15.83
N ASP A 194 9.91 3.53 16.98
CA ASP A 194 10.41 2.99 18.26
C ASP A 194 9.65 1.72 18.66
N TYR A 195 8.34 1.69 18.41
CA TYR A 195 7.54 0.48 18.59
C TYR A 195 8.04 -0.67 17.71
N LEU A 196 8.36 -0.41 16.43
CA LEU A 196 8.91 -1.43 15.54
C LEU A 196 10.27 -1.95 16.04
N LYS A 197 11.18 -1.05 16.43
CA LYS A 197 12.51 -1.40 16.99
C LYS A 197 12.40 -2.27 18.23
N ALA A 198 11.44 -2.00 19.11
CA ALA A 198 11.26 -2.74 20.35
C ALA A 198 10.56 -4.10 20.14
N THR A 199 9.71 -4.23 19.11
CA THR A 199 8.81 -5.38 18.95
C THR A 199 9.32 -6.41 17.94
N TYR A 200 10.03 -5.98 16.90
CA TYR A 200 10.35 -6.83 15.74
C TYR A 200 11.87 -6.88 15.47
N PRO A 201 12.48 -8.08 15.43
CA PRO A 201 13.88 -8.22 15.01
C PRO A 201 14.13 -7.71 13.59
N ASN A 202 13.14 -7.83 12.70
CA ASN A 202 13.18 -7.38 11.31
C ASN A 202 12.66 -5.94 11.12
N PHE A 203 12.71 -5.08 12.14
CA PHE A 203 12.16 -3.72 12.10
C PHE A 203 12.66 -2.88 10.91
N ARG A 204 13.93 -3.05 10.50
CA ARG A 204 14.51 -2.31 9.36
C ARG A 204 13.78 -2.59 8.04
N ASN A 205 13.42 -3.85 7.77
CA ASN A 205 12.64 -4.20 6.58
C ASN A 205 11.23 -3.62 6.64
N ARG A 206 10.62 -3.60 7.84
CA ARG A 206 9.28 -3.03 8.05
C ARG A 206 9.27 -1.51 7.87
N LEU A 207 10.33 -0.82 8.31
CA LEU A 207 10.49 0.62 8.08
C LEU A 207 10.65 0.91 6.59
N GLU A 208 11.47 0.13 5.90
CA GLU A 208 11.64 0.23 4.45
C GLU A 208 10.30 0.04 3.72
N ASP A 209 9.51 -0.97 4.09
CA ASP A 209 8.16 -1.17 3.55
C ASP A 209 7.25 0.06 3.76
N LEU A 210 7.33 0.73 4.91
CA LEU A 210 6.53 1.92 5.23
C LEU A 210 7.01 3.19 4.53
N ASP A 211 8.32 3.35 4.35
CA ASP A 211 8.88 4.44 3.53
C ASP A 211 8.46 4.28 2.06
N GLN A 212 8.45 3.04 1.55
CA GLN A 212 7.96 2.75 0.21
C GLN A 212 6.46 2.98 0.09
N LEU A 213 5.68 2.63 1.12
CA LEU A 213 4.25 2.96 1.17
C LEU A 213 4.02 4.48 1.15
N ALA A 214 4.84 5.25 1.88
CA ALA A 214 4.78 6.72 1.85
C ALA A 214 5.11 7.26 0.46
N ALA A 215 6.16 6.77 -0.20
CA ALA A 215 6.49 7.13 -1.57
C ALA A 215 5.35 6.80 -2.55
N PHE A 216 4.82 5.58 -2.49
CA PHE A 216 3.69 5.12 -3.30
C PHE A 216 2.43 5.97 -3.08
N SER A 217 2.22 6.50 -1.87
CA SER A 217 1.04 7.31 -1.56
C SER A 217 1.03 8.70 -2.24
N ARG A 218 2.17 9.18 -2.75
CA ARG A 218 2.31 10.53 -3.35
C ARG A 218 1.56 10.69 -4.68
N GLN A 219 1.32 9.59 -5.39
CA GLN A 219 0.58 9.62 -6.65
C GLN A 219 -0.92 9.87 -6.46
N PHE A 220 -1.42 9.75 -5.23
CA PHE A 220 -2.83 9.97 -4.89
C PHE A 220 -3.04 11.39 -4.39
N GLN A 221 -4.08 12.05 -4.91
CA GLN A 221 -4.40 13.43 -4.57
C GLN A 221 -4.98 13.55 -3.16
N THR A 222 -5.78 12.56 -2.74
CA THR A 222 -6.42 12.54 -1.44
C THR A 222 -6.12 11.25 -0.67
N VAL A 223 -6.28 11.31 0.66
CA VAL A 223 -6.20 10.13 1.53
C VAL A 223 -7.27 9.11 1.18
N GLU A 224 -8.44 9.57 0.73
CA GLU A 224 -9.55 8.71 0.30
C GLU A 224 -9.18 7.90 -0.94
N ASP A 225 -8.58 8.53 -1.96
CA ASP A 225 -8.12 7.85 -3.18
C ASP A 225 -7.10 6.77 -2.81
N PHE A 226 -6.14 7.11 -1.95
CA PHE A 226 -5.13 6.17 -1.48
C PHE A 226 -5.76 4.99 -0.72
N LEU A 227 -6.66 5.24 0.22
CA LEU A 227 -7.31 4.20 1.00
C LEU A 227 -8.21 3.30 0.14
N THR A 228 -8.87 3.88 -0.87
CA THR A 228 -9.65 3.13 -1.86
C THR A 228 -8.75 2.22 -2.67
N GLN A 229 -7.63 2.74 -3.18
CA GLN A 229 -6.67 1.93 -3.92
C GLN A 229 -6.05 0.82 -3.06
N LEU A 230 -5.72 1.12 -1.80
CA LEU A 230 -5.23 0.14 -0.83
C LEU A 230 -6.23 -1.01 -0.64
N ALA A 231 -7.52 -0.69 -0.53
CA ALA A 231 -8.59 -1.67 -0.38
C ALA A 231 -8.76 -2.53 -1.65
N LEU A 232 -8.70 -1.92 -2.83
CA LEU A 232 -8.77 -2.63 -4.11
C LEU A 232 -7.62 -3.62 -4.25
N LEU A 233 -6.38 -3.20 -4.01
CA LEU A 233 -5.21 -4.08 -4.09
C LEU A 233 -5.29 -5.22 -3.07
N THR A 234 -5.74 -4.94 -1.85
CA THR A 234 -5.95 -5.98 -0.82
C THR A 234 -6.96 -7.03 -1.29
N ASN A 235 -8.06 -6.61 -1.93
CA ASN A 235 -9.07 -7.53 -2.45
C ASN A 235 -8.53 -8.38 -3.61
N VAL A 236 -7.76 -7.78 -4.53
CA VAL A 236 -7.14 -8.52 -5.63
C VAL A 236 -6.21 -9.60 -5.08
N GLU A 237 -5.35 -9.26 -4.12
CA GLU A 237 -4.47 -10.23 -3.49
C GLU A 237 -5.26 -11.34 -2.74
N ALA A 238 -6.43 -11.03 -2.16
CA ALA A 238 -7.26 -12.01 -1.44
C ALA A 238 -8.10 -12.91 -2.36
N GLU A 239 -8.53 -12.40 -3.52
CA GLU A 239 -9.23 -13.20 -4.53
C GLU A 239 -8.33 -14.21 -5.23
N ASP A 240 -7.02 -13.96 -5.25
CA ASP A 240 -6.05 -14.87 -5.84
C ASP A 240 -5.92 -16.20 -5.06
N ASP A 241 -6.24 -16.21 -3.75
CA ASP A 241 -6.24 -17.40 -2.90
C ASP A 241 -7.41 -18.36 -3.16
N LYS A 242 -8.46 -17.91 -3.87
CA LYS A 242 -9.62 -18.76 -4.15
C LYS A 242 -9.36 -19.55 -5.44
N PRO A 243 -9.50 -20.89 -5.44
CA PRO A 243 -9.54 -21.64 -6.68
C PRO A 243 -10.75 -21.17 -7.47
N ARG A 244 -10.51 -20.38 -8.53
CA ARG A 244 -11.54 -20.04 -9.51
C ARG A 244 -11.71 -21.27 -10.41
N GLU A 245 -12.96 -21.67 -10.64
CA GLU A 245 -13.30 -22.79 -11.54
C GLU A 245 -12.95 -22.50 -13.01
N ASP A 246 -12.64 -21.25 -13.34
CA ASP A 246 -12.23 -20.83 -14.68
C ASP A 246 -10.70 -20.74 -14.84
N ASP A 247 -10.22 -21.40 -15.89
CA ASP A 247 -8.85 -21.42 -16.43
C ASP A 247 -8.45 -20.08 -17.10
N HIS A 248 -8.73 -18.94 -16.44
CA HIS A 248 -8.37 -17.63 -16.98
C HIS A 248 -6.85 -17.41 -16.88
N GLU A 249 -6.24 -17.05 -18.00
CA GLU A 249 -4.80 -16.75 -18.05
C GLU A 249 -4.45 -15.57 -17.14
N LYS A 250 -3.46 -15.75 -16.27
CA LYS A 250 -2.94 -14.72 -15.36
C LYS A 250 -1.42 -14.62 -15.44
N ILE A 251 -0.89 -13.41 -15.47
CA ILE A 251 0.56 -13.19 -15.31
C ILE A 251 0.96 -13.43 -13.85
N ARG A 252 2.09 -14.10 -13.62
CA ARG A 252 2.56 -14.38 -12.25
C ARG A 252 3.52 -13.30 -11.74
N LEU A 253 3.17 -12.65 -10.64
CA LEU A 253 4.04 -11.72 -9.90
C LEU A 253 4.66 -12.45 -8.71
N SER A 254 5.98 -12.56 -8.64
CA SER A 254 6.65 -13.28 -7.56
C SER A 254 7.93 -12.60 -7.11
N SER A 255 8.25 -12.74 -5.82
CA SER A 255 9.62 -12.47 -5.40
C SER A 255 10.57 -13.51 -5.99
N ILE A 256 11.81 -13.13 -6.24
CA ILE A 256 12.84 -14.03 -6.80
C ILE A 256 13.04 -15.26 -5.91
N HIS A 257 12.99 -15.09 -4.59
CA HIS A 257 13.13 -16.19 -3.62
C HIS A 257 12.04 -17.26 -3.79
N GLN A 258 10.79 -16.83 -4.02
CA GLN A 258 9.64 -17.72 -4.19
C GLN A 258 9.59 -18.38 -5.57
N ALA A 259 10.30 -17.82 -6.56
CA ALA A 259 10.38 -18.38 -7.91
C ALA A 259 11.40 -19.52 -8.05
N LYS A 260 12.17 -19.83 -6.98
CA LYS A 260 13.19 -20.88 -7.01
C LYS A 260 12.57 -22.23 -7.35
N GLY A 261 13.05 -22.87 -8.41
CA GLY A 261 12.56 -24.16 -8.89
C GLY A 261 11.35 -24.08 -9.83
N LEU A 262 10.82 -22.88 -10.10
CA LEU A 262 9.82 -22.64 -11.13
C LEU A 262 10.48 -22.17 -12.44
N GLU A 263 9.81 -22.31 -13.57
CA GLU A 263 10.30 -21.84 -14.87
C GLU A 263 9.14 -21.35 -15.73
N PHE A 264 9.38 -20.32 -16.53
CA PHE A 264 8.37 -19.63 -17.34
C PHE A 264 8.93 -19.40 -18.74
N ARG A 265 8.07 -19.33 -19.76
CA ARG A 265 8.52 -19.06 -21.12
C ARG A 265 9.06 -17.65 -21.23
N VAL A 266 8.35 -16.69 -20.64
CA VAL A 266 8.75 -15.28 -20.60
C VAL A 266 8.93 -14.82 -19.16
N VAL A 267 10.07 -14.18 -18.86
CA VAL A 267 10.35 -13.60 -17.55
C VAL A 267 10.72 -12.13 -17.67
N PHE A 268 10.04 -11.29 -16.89
CA PHE A 268 10.43 -9.90 -16.66
C PHE A 268 11.11 -9.80 -15.29
N VAL A 269 12.32 -9.26 -15.23
CA VAL A 269 12.96 -8.88 -13.96
C VAL A 269 12.93 -7.35 -13.86
N ILE A 270 12.23 -6.85 -12.85
CA ILE A 270 11.96 -5.42 -12.69
C ILE A 270 12.79 -4.79 -11.58
N MET A 271 12.96 -3.47 -11.64
CA MET A 271 13.68 -2.65 -10.65
C MET A 271 15.14 -3.07 -10.46
N LEU A 272 15.85 -3.35 -11.57
CA LEU A 272 17.28 -3.62 -11.59
C LEU A 272 18.09 -2.32 -11.47
N CYS A 273 18.04 -1.69 -10.30
CA CYS A 273 18.82 -0.50 -9.95
C CYS A 273 19.81 -0.83 -8.82
N ASP A 274 21.02 -0.30 -8.92
CA ASP A 274 21.99 -0.37 -7.82
C ASP A 274 21.41 0.33 -6.58
N GLY A 275 21.46 -0.38 -5.44
CA GLY A 275 20.85 0.04 -4.18
C GLY A 275 19.47 -0.56 -3.91
N LEU A 276 18.78 -1.08 -4.94
CA LEU A 276 17.55 -1.87 -4.83
C LEU A 276 17.80 -3.35 -5.13
N PHE A 277 18.40 -3.63 -6.29
CA PHE A 277 18.84 -4.96 -6.68
C PHE A 277 20.14 -4.86 -7.49
N PRO A 278 21.31 -5.03 -6.85
CA PRO A 278 21.53 -5.48 -5.47
C PRO A 278 21.07 -4.47 -4.41
N SER A 279 20.58 -4.98 -3.28
CA SER A 279 20.16 -4.12 -2.17
C SER A 279 21.35 -3.35 -1.57
N SER A 280 21.12 -2.09 -1.18
CA SER A 280 22.16 -1.25 -0.55
C SER A 280 22.80 -1.88 0.69
N ARG A 281 22.09 -2.78 1.38
CA ARG A 281 22.60 -3.48 2.57
C ARG A 281 23.52 -4.64 2.22
N SER A 282 23.26 -5.28 1.09
CA SER A 282 24.00 -6.47 0.67
C SER A 282 25.36 -6.08 0.08
N ILE A 283 25.45 -4.91 -0.56
CA ILE A 283 26.68 -4.40 -1.18
C ILE A 283 27.75 -3.96 -0.18
N ASP A 284 27.42 -3.81 1.10
CA ASP A 284 28.40 -3.46 2.15
C ASP A 284 29.40 -4.59 2.44
N SER A 285 29.16 -5.79 1.90
CA SER A 285 30.02 -6.96 2.08
C SER A 285 30.14 -7.76 0.78
N VAL A 286 31.31 -8.36 0.55
CA VAL A 286 31.53 -9.24 -0.61
C VAL A 286 30.58 -10.43 -0.59
N GLU A 287 30.37 -11.04 0.58
CA GLU A 287 29.46 -12.18 0.74
C GLU A 287 28.00 -11.81 0.43
N GLY A 288 27.57 -10.61 0.84
CA GLY A 288 26.23 -10.10 0.58
C GLY A 288 26.02 -9.77 -0.91
N GLU A 289 27.00 -9.17 -1.58
CA GLU A 289 26.96 -8.94 -3.02
C GLU A 289 26.86 -10.26 -3.78
N GLU A 290 27.67 -11.25 -3.41
CA GLU A 290 27.63 -12.58 -4.02
C GLU A 290 26.29 -13.30 -3.79
N GLU A 291 25.62 -13.07 -2.65
CA GLU A 291 24.26 -13.58 -2.43
C GLU A 291 23.24 -12.89 -3.34
N GLU A 292 23.30 -11.57 -3.51
CA GLU A 292 22.43 -10.87 -4.47
C GLU A 292 22.72 -11.30 -5.92
N ARG A 293 23.98 -11.58 -6.26
CA ARG A 293 24.38 -12.13 -7.56
C ARG A 293 23.78 -13.52 -7.77
N ARG A 294 23.77 -14.38 -6.75
CA ARG A 294 23.07 -15.68 -6.79
C ARG A 294 21.57 -15.50 -6.99
N LEU A 295 20.95 -14.51 -6.36
CA LEU A 295 19.53 -14.19 -6.60
C LEU A 295 19.30 -13.73 -8.04
N PHE A 296 20.17 -12.88 -8.59
CA PHE A 296 20.09 -12.45 -9.98
C PHE A 296 20.21 -13.63 -10.94
N TYR A 297 21.18 -14.51 -10.71
CA TYR A 297 21.33 -15.76 -11.46
C TYR A 297 20.05 -16.63 -11.40
N VAL A 298 19.44 -16.77 -10.22
CA VAL A 298 18.17 -17.50 -10.09
C VAL A 298 17.09 -16.84 -10.96
N ALA A 299 16.95 -15.51 -10.92
CA ALA A 299 15.95 -14.77 -11.69
C ALA A 299 16.11 -14.96 -13.21
N VAL A 300 17.33 -14.79 -13.72
CA VAL A 300 17.69 -14.96 -15.14
C VAL A 300 17.39 -16.39 -15.60
N THR A 301 17.75 -17.39 -14.79
CA THR A 301 17.53 -18.81 -15.13
C THR A 301 16.09 -19.30 -14.92
N ARG A 302 15.14 -18.42 -14.61
CA ARG A 302 13.71 -18.79 -14.63
C ARG A 302 13.11 -18.72 -16.03
N ALA A 303 13.75 -18.01 -16.96
CA ALA A 303 13.30 -17.85 -18.34
C ALA A 303 13.68 -19.08 -19.19
N LYS A 304 12.74 -19.55 -20.02
CA LYS A 304 13.00 -20.58 -21.05
C LYS A 304 13.26 -19.98 -22.42
N ASP A 305 12.43 -19.01 -22.83
CA ASP A 305 12.43 -18.48 -24.20
C ASP A 305 12.87 -17.01 -24.20
N GLU A 306 12.24 -16.15 -23.38
CA GLU A 306 12.47 -14.70 -23.37
C GLU A 306 12.74 -14.15 -21.97
N LEU A 307 13.73 -13.26 -21.88
CA LEU A 307 14.12 -12.58 -20.66
C LEU A 307 14.17 -11.07 -20.88
N TYR A 308 13.32 -10.35 -20.15
CA TYR A 308 13.28 -8.89 -20.14
C TYR A 308 13.85 -8.37 -18.83
N LEU A 309 14.91 -7.57 -18.90
CA LEU A 309 15.55 -6.95 -17.75
C LEU A 309 15.25 -5.45 -17.79
N SER A 310 14.68 -4.90 -16.72
CA SER A 310 14.21 -3.51 -16.72
C SER A 310 14.62 -2.74 -15.48
N HIS A 311 14.93 -1.47 -15.68
CA HIS A 311 15.20 -0.50 -14.62
C HIS A 311 14.62 0.87 -15.01
N PRO A 312 14.02 1.61 -14.08
CA PRO A 312 13.63 3.00 -14.33
C PRO A 312 14.87 3.89 -14.47
N LEU A 313 14.75 4.97 -15.26
CA LEU A 313 15.78 6.02 -15.33
C LEU A 313 15.68 7.00 -14.17
N MET A 314 14.46 7.32 -13.75
CA MET A 314 14.15 8.24 -12.66
C MET A 314 13.24 7.52 -11.67
N ARG A 315 13.50 7.71 -10.38
CA ARG A 315 12.61 7.26 -9.31
C ARG A 315 12.61 8.30 -8.21
N PHE A 316 11.46 8.49 -7.59
CA PHE A 316 11.36 9.36 -6.43
C PHE A 316 12.10 8.74 -5.23
N ILE A 317 13.09 9.45 -4.69
CA ILE A 317 13.76 9.12 -3.44
C ILE A 317 13.28 10.08 -2.35
N GLN A 318 12.81 9.50 -1.25
CA GLN A 318 12.36 10.24 -0.08
C GLN A 318 13.44 11.17 0.47
N GLY A 319 13.08 12.45 0.67
CA GLY A 319 14.00 13.49 1.15
C GLY A 319 14.92 14.10 0.07
N GLY A 320 14.99 13.48 -1.13
CA GLY A 320 15.85 13.94 -2.24
C GLY A 320 15.10 14.37 -3.51
N GLY A 321 13.82 14.03 -3.65
CA GLY A 321 13.06 14.31 -4.87
C GLY A 321 13.24 13.22 -5.92
N ASP A 322 12.95 13.55 -7.19
CA ASP A 322 13.22 12.64 -8.30
C ASP A 322 14.72 12.48 -8.49
N ALA A 323 15.20 11.23 -8.39
CA ALA A 323 16.60 10.90 -8.50
C ALA A 323 16.85 9.94 -9.66
N MET A 324 17.91 10.24 -10.41
CA MET A 324 18.37 9.36 -11.47
C MET A 324 18.88 8.06 -10.87
N GLN A 325 18.37 6.94 -11.36
CA GLN A 325 18.76 5.62 -10.88
C GLN A 325 20.02 5.15 -11.62
N GLN A 326 20.91 4.51 -10.88
CA GLN A 326 22.01 3.77 -11.48
C GLN A 326 21.51 2.37 -11.88
N PRO A 327 21.73 1.92 -13.12
CA PRO A 327 21.44 0.54 -13.50
C PRO A 327 22.16 -0.44 -12.58
N SER A 328 21.55 -1.60 -12.30
CA SER A 328 22.17 -2.66 -11.53
C SER A 328 23.50 -3.07 -12.15
N ARG A 329 24.54 -3.19 -11.33
CA ARG A 329 25.86 -3.68 -11.78
C ARG A 329 25.79 -5.03 -12.49
N PHE A 330 24.83 -5.87 -12.12
CA PHE A 330 24.63 -7.20 -12.73
C PHE A 330 24.24 -7.14 -14.20
N LEU A 331 23.66 -6.02 -14.66
CA LEU A 331 23.38 -5.81 -16.09
C LEU A 331 24.67 -5.67 -16.91
N ALA A 332 25.71 -5.06 -16.33
CA ALA A 332 27.00 -4.88 -16.99
C ALA A 332 27.79 -6.19 -17.13
N GLU A 333 27.46 -7.20 -16.32
CA GLU A 333 28.07 -8.53 -16.37
C GLU A 333 27.54 -9.40 -17.50
N ILE A 334 26.39 -9.02 -18.08
CA ILE A 334 25.83 -9.69 -19.25
C ILE A 334 26.59 -9.22 -20.50
N PRO A 335 27.18 -10.14 -21.28
CA PRO A 335 27.86 -9.79 -22.53
C PRO A 335 26.97 -8.96 -23.46
N VAL A 336 27.53 -7.90 -24.05
CA VAL A 336 26.77 -6.93 -24.86
C VAL A 336 26.14 -7.60 -26.08
N GLU A 337 26.80 -8.60 -26.64
CA GLU A 337 26.33 -9.41 -27.76
C GLU A 337 25.11 -10.29 -27.45
N LEU A 338 24.78 -10.49 -26.15
CA LEU A 338 23.63 -11.28 -25.71
C LEU A 338 22.43 -10.41 -25.31
N ARG A 339 22.53 -9.08 -25.41
CA ARG A 339 21.46 -8.17 -24.98
C ARG A 339 21.06 -7.20 -26.08
N GLU A 340 19.78 -6.86 -26.08
CA GLU A 340 19.21 -5.80 -26.89
C GLU A 340 18.73 -4.68 -25.95
N GLU A 341 19.18 -3.43 -26.18
CA GLU A 341 18.86 -2.30 -25.31
C GLU A 341 17.68 -1.49 -25.85
N TRP A 342 16.59 -1.43 -25.08
CA TRP A 342 15.37 -0.70 -25.44
C TRP A 342 15.18 0.53 -24.55
N ASN A 343 15.08 1.71 -25.17
CA ASN A 343 14.81 2.97 -24.46
C ASN A 343 13.32 3.33 -24.52
N LEU A 344 12.57 2.90 -23.50
CA LEU A 344 11.13 3.14 -23.39
C LEU A 344 10.86 4.57 -22.87
N ARG A 345 10.79 5.55 -23.77
CA ARG A 345 10.30 6.90 -23.43
C ARG A 345 8.77 6.90 -23.42
N PRO A 346 8.10 7.58 -22.47
CA PRO A 346 6.67 7.83 -22.58
C PRO A 346 6.40 8.55 -23.91
N GLN A 347 5.45 8.06 -24.72
CA GLN A 347 4.91 8.90 -25.78
C GLN A 347 4.40 10.18 -25.11
N ALA A 348 4.91 11.34 -25.51
CA ALA A 348 4.27 12.60 -25.14
C ALA A 348 2.79 12.50 -25.55
N PRO A 349 1.83 12.97 -24.72
CA PRO A 349 0.46 13.10 -25.20
C PRO A 349 0.52 13.90 -26.48
N ALA A 350 -0.12 13.42 -27.55
CA ALA A 350 -0.20 14.13 -28.80
C ALA A 350 -0.77 15.52 -28.50
N THR A 351 0.09 16.53 -28.47
CA THR A 351 -0.34 17.93 -28.50
C THR A 351 -1.01 18.09 -29.85
N ASP A 352 -2.33 18.10 -29.82
CA ASP A 352 -3.15 18.43 -30.97
C ASP A 352 -2.85 19.88 -31.32
N PHE A 353 -2.00 20.09 -32.32
CA PHE A 353 -1.67 21.42 -32.84
C PHE A 353 -2.81 21.99 -33.70
N SER A 354 -3.98 21.35 -33.76
CA SER A 354 -5.15 21.88 -34.49
C SER A 354 -5.78 23.13 -33.87
N ASP A 355 -5.39 23.51 -32.65
CA ASP A 355 -5.92 24.70 -31.96
C ASP A 355 -4.91 25.87 -31.84
N MET A 356 -3.76 25.78 -32.52
CA MET A 356 -2.92 26.95 -32.78
C MET A 356 -3.48 27.68 -34.00
N GLY A 357 -4.51 28.49 -33.76
CA GLY A 357 -5.08 29.40 -34.73
C GLY A 357 -3.99 30.20 -35.45
N GLU A 358 -4.20 30.40 -36.76
CA GLU A 358 -3.37 31.20 -37.66
C GLU A 358 -2.88 32.47 -36.96
N ALA A 359 -1.63 32.45 -36.49
CA ALA A 359 -0.89 33.66 -36.22
C ALA A 359 -0.62 34.28 -37.58
N THR A 360 -1.47 35.24 -37.95
CA THR A 360 -1.31 36.11 -39.10
C THR A 360 0.10 36.66 -39.12
N GLU A 361 0.85 36.31 -40.16
CA GLU A 361 2.02 37.05 -40.60
C GLU A 361 1.57 38.49 -40.88
N ASP A 362 1.74 39.38 -39.90
CA ASP A 362 1.82 40.80 -40.19
C ASP A 362 2.69 41.52 -39.16
N SER A 363 3.88 41.84 -39.68
CA SER A 363 4.56 43.12 -39.53
C SER A 363 5.83 43.15 -38.65
N PRO A 364 6.88 43.85 -39.15
CA PRO A 364 8.25 43.73 -38.68
C PRO A 364 8.60 44.84 -37.69
N PHE A 365 9.49 44.56 -36.72
CA PHE A 365 10.50 45.48 -36.18
C PHE A 365 11.52 44.70 -35.36
#